data_AF-A0A6I9X943-F1
#
_entry.id   AF-A0A6I9X943-F1
#
_cell.length_a   1.000
_cell.length_b   1.000
_cell.length_c   1.000
_cell.angle_alpha   90.00
_cell.angle_beta   90.00
_cell.angle_gamma   90.00
#
_symmetry.space_group_name_H-M   'P 1'
#
loop_
_entity.id
_entity.type
_entity.pdbx_description
1 polymer ?
#
loop_
_entity_poly.entity_id
_entity_poly.type
_entity_poly.pdbx_seq_one_letter_code
_entity_poly.pdbx_strand_id
1 'polypeptide(L)'
;MWLFILFYSSFMLQKSEAEVTDLVTVKEVIAGHLAELPCLSIDEHHRFMFWQFGTNNVIGPGNPINEKKYNYEVLTGTLQIRGVSSAESGFYKCFSKGLFDDSQLKVHSVELIVTNDWEQLWENDFETNLLRGMTAVTVLVVAVAVILLIIIVKRRRSHRFFDLEESRENSPERYTPNNRPGVSSDIENVGMDNAVFDIDFPKVFKQMQKEQAMP
;
A
#
# COMPACT_ATOMS: atom_id res chain seq x y z
N MET A 1 45.78 27.35 -54.35
CA MET A 1 45.63 25.88 -54.40
C MET A 1 46.26 25.16 -53.21
N TRP A 2 47.40 25.63 -52.67
CA TRP A 2 48.06 25.01 -51.51
C TRP A 2 47.37 25.25 -50.15
N LEU A 3 46.68 26.38 -49.97
CA LEU A 3 45.92 26.67 -48.75
C LEU A 3 44.75 25.72 -48.52
N PHE A 4 44.11 25.25 -49.60
CA PHE A 4 43.03 24.25 -49.50
C PHE A 4 43.57 22.89 -49.06
N ILE A 5 44.77 22.49 -49.50
CA ILE A 5 45.39 21.22 -49.10
C ILE A 5 45.75 21.24 -47.61
N LEU A 6 46.26 22.36 -47.09
CA LEU A 6 46.53 22.51 -45.66
C LEU A 6 45.24 22.50 -44.83
N PHE A 7 44.16 23.12 -45.31
CA PHE A 7 42.87 23.09 -44.62
C PHE A 7 42.25 21.69 -44.60
N TYR A 8 42.35 20.92 -45.69
CA TYR A 8 41.93 19.52 -45.74
C TYR A 8 42.81 18.62 -44.87
N SER A 9 44.12 18.89 -44.77
CA SER A 9 45.03 18.18 -43.86
C SER A 9 44.70 18.46 -42.40
N SER A 10 44.36 19.69 -42.03
CA SER A 10 43.89 20.03 -40.67
C SER A 10 42.53 19.42 -40.35
N PHE A 11 41.63 19.33 -41.34
CA PHE A 11 40.30 18.72 -41.16
C PHE A 11 40.37 17.19 -41.02
N MET A 12 41.34 16.54 -41.68
CA MET A 12 41.58 15.09 -41.52
C MET A 12 42.30 14.74 -40.21
N LEU A 13 43.08 15.66 -39.64
CA LEU A 13 43.74 15.47 -38.34
C LEU A 13 42.81 15.67 -37.13
N GLN A 14 41.62 16.23 -37.34
CA GLN A 14 40.63 16.39 -36.26
C GLN A 14 39.64 15.22 -36.18
N LYS A 15 39.70 14.27 -37.12
CA LYS A 15 38.83 13.09 -37.16
C LYS A 15 39.53 11.83 -36.64
N SER A 16 40.19 11.95 -35.48
CA SER A 16 40.64 10.80 -34.70
C SER A 16 40.45 11.04 -33.20
N GLU A 17 39.35 11.68 -32.81
CA GLU A 17 38.73 11.29 -31.55
C GLU A 17 37.82 10.12 -31.89
N ALA A 18 38.34 8.91 -31.67
CA ALA A 18 37.47 7.78 -31.42
C ALA A 18 36.61 8.20 -30.22
N GLU A 19 35.37 8.57 -30.51
CA GLU A 19 34.32 8.75 -29.54
C GLU A 19 34.26 7.44 -28.75
N VAL A 20 34.89 7.42 -27.58
CA VAL A 20 34.59 6.44 -26.54
C VAL A 20 33.18 6.81 -26.11
N THR A 21 32.18 6.36 -26.87
CA THR A 21 30.83 6.18 -26.37
C THR A 21 30.98 5.18 -25.24
N ASP A 22 31.28 5.69 -24.04
CA ASP A 22 31.31 4.93 -22.80
C ASP A 22 29.87 4.49 -22.57
N LEU A 23 29.55 3.32 -23.13
CA LEU A 23 28.22 2.76 -23.15
C LEU A 23 27.97 2.21 -21.74
N VAL A 24 27.61 3.11 -20.82
CA VAL A 24 27.40 2.75 -19.42
C VAL A 24 26.25 1.76 -19.33
N THR A 25 26.55 0.54 -18.89
CA THR A 25 25.53 -0.49 -18.68
C THR A 25 24.99 -0.35 -17.27
N VAL A 26 23.68 -0.16 -17.12
CA VAL A 26 23.04 -0.07 -15.80
C VAL A 26 22.58 -1.46 -15.37
N LYS A 27 22.91 -1.85 -14.14
CA LYS A 27 22.49 -3.11 -13.52
C LYS A 27 21.80 -2.81 -12.19
N GLU A 28 20.53 -3.17 -12.09
CA GLU A 28 19.76 -3.08 -10.85
C GLU A 28 19.74 -4.42 -10.11
N VAL A 29 20.02 -4.40 -8.81
CA VAL A 29 20.04 -5.59 -7.95
C VAL A 29 19.45 -5.27 -6.59
N ILE A 30 18.67 -6.21 -6.05
CA ILE A 30 18.07 -6.09 -4.72
C ILE A 30 19.15 -6.27 -3.64
N ALA A 31 19.09 -5.46 -2.58
CA ALA A 31 19.96 -5.63 -1.42
C ALA A 31 19.92 -7.07 -0.88
N GLY A 32 21.06 -7.59 -0.43
CA GLY A 32 21.25 -8.95 0.04
C GLY A 32 21.41 -10.01 -1.05
N HIS A 33 21.11 -9.70 -2.32
CA HIS A 33 21.22 -10.65 -3.42
C HIS A 33 22.64 -10.68 -4.04
N LEU A 34 22.85 -11.60 -4.99
CA LEU A 34 24.05 -11.68 -5.81
C LEU A 34 23.93 -10.72 -7.00
N ALA A 35 24.87 -9.78 -7.14
CA ALA A 35 25.02 -9.02 -8.37
C ALA A 35 26.01 -9.70 -9.31
N GLU A 36 25.64 -9.78 -10.59
CA GLU A 36 26.51 -10.22 -11.68
C GLU A 36 26.68 -9.08 -12.66
N LEU A 37 27.93 -8.61 -12.79
CA LEU A 37 28.31 -7.51 -13.68
C LEU A 37 29.10 -8.07 -14.87
N PRO A 38 28.54 -8.04 -16.08
CA PRO A 38 29.25 -8.50 -17.27
C PRO A 38 30.29 -7.49 -17.72
N CYS A 39 31.44 -7.97 -18.21
CA CYS A 39 32.46 -7.11 -18.80
C CYS A 39 32.35 -7.12 -20.33
N LEU A 40 31.92 -6.01 -20.92
CA LEU A 40 31.78 -5.88 -22.38
C LEU A 40 33.06 -5.34 -23.06
N SER A 41 34.15 -5.17 -22.32
CA SER A 41 35.43 -4.78 -22.92
C SER A 41 36.20 -5.95 -23.55
N ILE A 42 35.81 -7.20 -23.26
CA ILE A 42 36.44 -8.40 -23.83
C ILE A 42 35.97 -8.62 -25.27
N ASP A 43 36.93 -8.88 -26.16
CA ASP A 43 36.68 -9.24 -27.56
C ASP A 43 37.80 -10.15 -28.10
N GLU A 44 37.81 -10.42 -29.40
CA GLU A 44 38.83 -11.28 -30.04
C GLU A 44 40.27 -10.76 -29.87
N HIS A 45 40.44 -9.47 -29.56
CA HIS A 45 41.72 -8.79 -29.47
C HIS A 45 42.03 -8.31 -28.04
N HIS A 46 41.07 -8.35 -27.11
CA HIS A 46 41.23 -7.86 -25.74
C HIS A 46 40.84 -8.91 -24.72
N ARG A 47 41.73 -9.15 -23.74
CA ARG A 47 41.50 -10.07 -22.61
C ARG A 47 41.25 -9.30 -21.33
N PHE A 48 40.37 -9.81 -20.48
CA PHE A 48 40.13 -9.29 -19.15
C PHE A 48 41.42 -9.15 -18.32
N MET A 49 41.55 -8.03 -17.60
CA MET A 49 42.69 -7.73 -16.75
C MET A 49 42.25 -7.57 -15.27
N PHE A 50 41.40 -6.59 -14.97
CA PHE A 50 40.85 -6.38 -13.62
C PHE A 50 39.58 -5.51 -13.64
N TRP A 51 38.88 -5.49 -12.52
CA TRP A 51 37.82 -4.53 -12.22
C TRP A 51 38.33 -3.41 -11.33
N GLN A 52 37.76 -2.22 -11.47
CA GLN A 52 37.99 -1.08 -10.59
C GLN A 52 36.64 -0.57 -10.07
N PHE A 53 36.53 -0.45 -8.76
CA PHE A 53 35.38 0.16 -8.09
C PHE A 53 35.77 1.53 -7.54
N GLY A 54 35.09 2.58 -8.03
CA GLY A 54 35.45 3.96 -7.69
C GLY A 54 36.85 4.34 -8.20
N THR A 55 37.64 5.04 -7.37
CA THR A 55 38.96 5.56 -7.76
C THR A 55 40.13 4.63 -7.42
N ASN A 56 40.09 3.92 -6.29
CA ASN A 56 41.27 3.24 -5.75
C ASN A 56 41.10 1.73 -5.50
N ASN A 57 39.88 1.19 -5.58
CA ASN A 57 39.66 -0.22 -5.25
C ASN A 57 39.79 -1.08 -6.52
N VAL A 58 40.88 -1.84 -6.61
CA VAL A 58 41.14 -2.76 -7.72
C VAL A 58 40.77 -4.19 -7.30
N ILE A 59 39.89 -4.81 -8.07
CA ILE A 59 39.45 -6.19 -7.91
C ILE A 59 40.06 -7.01 -9.05
N GLY A 60 41.13 -7.74 -8.75
CA GLY A 60 41.85 -8.50 -9.76
C GLY A 60 43.03 -9.28 -9.17
N PRO A 61 43.76 -10.02 -10.00
CA PRO A 61 44.88 -10.85 -9.56
C PRO A 61 45.98 -9.99 -8.92
N GLY A 62 46.57 -10.49 -7.82
CA GLY A 62 47.67 -9.82 -7.12
C GLY A 62 47.27 -8.71 -6.15
N ASN A 63 45.99 -8.36 -6.05
CA ASN A 63 45.49 -7.40 -5.06
C ASN A 63 44.81 -8.12 -3.88
N PRO A 64 44.93 -7.60 -2.65
CA PRO A 64 44.20 -8.16 -1.51
C PRO A 64 42.71 -7.85 -1.67
N ILE A 65 41.95 -8.84 -2.10
CA ILE A 65 40.48 -8.74 -2.27
C ILE A 65 39.76 -9.59 -1.23
N ASN A 66 38.56 -9.18 -0.86
CA ASN A 66 37.68 -10.00 -0.03
C ASN A 66 37.05 -11.11 -0.88
N GLU A 67 37.69 -12.27 -0.96
CA GLU A 67 37.23 -13.44 -1.73
C GLU A 67 35.84 -13.96 -1.31
N LYS A 68 35.39 -13.64 -0.08
CA LYS A 68 34.03 -13.99 0.36
C LYS A 68 32.98 -13.08 -0.26
N LYS A 69 33.33 -11.83 -0.58
CA LYS A 69 32.43 -10.81 -1.13
C LYS A 69 32.49 -10.78 -2.65
N TYR A 70 33.69 -10.75 -3.20
CA TYR A 70 33.95 -10.59 -4.63
C TYR A 70 34.50 -11.88 -5.23
N ASN A 71 33.92 -12.31 -6.33
CA ASN A 71 34.41 -13.39 -7.16
C ASN A 71 34.38 -12.93 -8.62
N TYR A 72 35.38 -13.28 -9.43
CA TYR A 72 35.40 -12.88 -10.84
C TYR A 72 35.85 -14.03 -11.72
N GLU A 73 35.29 -14.10 -12.92
CA GLU A 73 35.68 -15.08 -13.92
C GLU A 73 36.73 -14.48 -14.86
N VAL A 74 37.86 -15.18 -15.05
CA VAL A 74 38.98 -14.66 -15.86
C VAL A 74 38.67 -14.66 -17.36
N LEU A 75 37.83 -15.58 -17.83
CA LEU A 75 37.52 -15.73 -19.26
C LEU A 75 36.49 -14.71 -19.75
N THR A 76 35.42 -14.51 -18.98
CA THR A 76 34.32 -13.61 -19.32
C THR A 76 34.46 -12.24 -18.64
N GLY A 77 35.39 -12.10 -17.69
CA GLY A 77 35.51 -10.90 -16.87
C GLY A 77 34.28 -10.64 -16.01
N THR A 78 33.37 -11.60 -15.83
CA THR A 78 32.14 -11.38 -15.05
C THR A 78 32.48 -11.21 -13.58
N LEU A 79 32.04 -10.10 -12.96
CA LEU A 79 32.21 -9.85 -11.53
C LEU A 79 30.94 -10.24 -10.78
N GLN A 80 31.09 -11.12 -9.81
CA GLN A 80 30.07 -11.57 -8.89
C GLN A 80 30.29 -10.91 -7.53
N ILE A 81 29.28 -10.19 -7.04
CA ILE A 81 29.29 -9.51 -5.74
C ILE A 81 28.22 -10.15 -4.87
N ARG A 82 28.64 -10.84 -3.81
CA ARG A 82 27.73 -11.54 -2.89
C ARG A 82 27.14 -10.59 -1.85
N GLY A 83 25.84 -10.71 -1.57
CA GLY A 83 25.20 -9.97 -0.49
C GLY A 83 25.34 -8.46 -0.67
N VAL A 84 24.88 -7.94 -1.81
CA VAL A 84 25.06 -6.54 -2.19
C VAL A 84 24.31 -5.63 -1.22
N SER A 85 24.90 -4.50 -0.83
CA SER A 85 24.30 -3.48 0.01
C SER A 85 24.39 -2.11 -0.68
N SER A 86 23.69 -1.11 -0.15
CA SER A 86 23.73 0.25 -0.69
C SER A 86 25.12 0.87 -0.72
N ALA A 87 26.09 0.35 0.05
CA ALA A 87 27.48 0.81 0.01
C ALA A 87 28.23 0.37 -1.27
N GLU A 88 27.76 -0.69 -1.93
CA GLU A 88 28.35 -1.19 -3.18
C GLU A 88 27.70 -0.58 -4.43
N SER A 89 26.71 0.30 -4.30
CA SER A 89 26.18 1.02 -5.46
C SER A 89 27.22 1.97 -6.04
N GLY A 90 27.38 1.99 -7.36
CA GLY A 90 28.29 2.89 -8.04
C GLY A 90 28.84 2.34 -9.35
N PHE A 91 29.85 3.04 -9.87
CA PHE A 91 30.47 2.70 -11.15
C PHE A 91 31.61 1.69 -10.98
N TYR A 92 31.44 0.54 -11.63
CA TYR A 92 32.43 -0.49 -11.80
C TYR A 92 33.00 -0.41 -13.20
N LYS A 93 34.33 -0.31 -13.32
CA LYS A 93 35.02 -0.26 -14.61
C LYS A 93 35.76 -1.56 -14.82
N CYS A 94 35.50 -2.25 -15.93
CA CYS A 94 36.28 -3.42 -16.30
C CYS A 94 37.33 -3.06 -17.33
N PHE A 95 38.58 -3.45 -17.04
CA PHE A 95 39.74 -3.19 -17.87
C PHE A 95 40.11 -4.46 -18.62
N SER A 96 40.32 -4.31 -19.91
CA SER A 96 40.83 -5.37 -20.79
C SER A 96 42.07 -4.88 -21.53
N LYS A 97 43.03 -5.78 -21.71
CA LYS A 97 44.32 -5.52 -22.34
C LYS A 97 44.38 -6.20 -23.71
N GLY A 98 44.96 -5.52 -24.69
CA GLY A 98 45.21 -6.06 -26.02
C GLY A 98 46.07 -7.32 -25.98
N LEU A 99 45.74 -8.29 -26.84
CA LEU A 99 46.46 -9.57 -26.97
C LEU A 99 47.74 -9.43 -27.79
N PHE A 100 47.73 -8.56 -28.81
CA PHE A 100 48.84 -8.36 -29.74
C PHE A 100 49.65 -7.10 -29.43
N ASP A 101 49.00 -6.10 -28.85
CA ASP A 101 49.59 -4.83 -28.48
C ASP A 101 49.23 -4.52 -27.03
N ASP A 102 50.24 -4.60 -26.17
CA ASP A 102 50.11 -4.40 -24.74
C ASP A 102 49.72 -2.96 -24.37
N SER A 103 49.85 -2.01 -25.32
CA SER A 103 49.47 -0.61 -25.13
C SER A 103 47.98 -0.35 -25.38
N GLN A 104 47.27 -1.28 -26.02
CA GLN A 104 45.84 -1.15 -26.27
C GLN A 104 45.05 -1.59 -25.05
N LEU A 105 44.24 -0.67 -24.53
CA LEU A 105 43.44 -0.88 -23.34
C LEU A 105 42.02 -0.45 -23.62
N LYS A 106 41.08 -1.35 -23.36
CA LYS A 106 39.65 -1.12 -23.55
C LYS A 106 38.94 -1.20 -22.21
N VAL A 107 38.17 -0.17 -21.92
CA VAL A 107 37.45 0.00 -20.65
C VAL A 107 35.95 -0.04 -20.92
N HIS A 108 35.21 -0.72 -20.06
CA HIS A 108 33.75 -0.70 -20.07
C HIS A 108 33.23 -0.37 -18.67
N SER A 109 32.31 0.58 -18.58
CA SER A 109 31.71 1.05 -17.32
C SER A 109 30.34 0.41 -17.09
N VAL A 110 30.12 -0.13 -15.89
CA VAL A 110 28.85 -0.68 -15.42
C VAL A 110 28.41 0.05 -14.17
N GLU A 111 27.22 0.63 -14.17
CA GLU A 111 26.60 1.26 -13.01
C GLU A 111 25.76 0.23 -12.25
N LEU A 112 26.16 -0.07 -11.02
CA LEU A 112 25.39 -0.92 -10.12
C LEU A 112 24.47 -0.05 -9.26
N ILE A 113 23.16 -0.23 -9.45
CA ILE A 113 22.12 0.40 -8.63
C ILE A 113 21.56 -0.67 -7.69
N VAL A 114 21.62 -0.40 -6.39
CA VAL A 114 21.15 -1.32 -5.37
C VAL A 114 19.80 -0.84 -4.88
N THR A 115 18.76 -1.61 -5.14
CA THR A 115 17.40 -1.33 -4.70
C THR A 115 17.10 -2.10 -3.42
N ASN A 116 16.33 -1.51 -2.51
CA ASN A 116 15.86 -2.24 -1.35
C ASN A 116 14.59 -3.03 -1.73
N ASP A 117 14.40 -4.19 -1.11
CA ASP A 117 13.16 -4.95 -1.25
C ASP A 117 12.04 -4.23 -0.51
N TRP A 118 11.25 -3.44 -1.25
CA TRP A 118 10.16 -2.63 -0.71
C TRP A 118 9.06 -3.49 -0.08
N GLU A 119 8.94 -4.76 -0.47
CA GLU A 119 7.93 -5.68 0.06
C GLU A 119 8.18 -5.99 1.55
N GLN A 120 9.44 -6.22 1.94
CA GLN A 120 9.82 -6.41 3.34
C GLN A 120 9.71 -5.12 4.18
N LEU A 121 9.89 -3.96 3.55
CA LEU A 121 9.70 -2.67 4.21
C LEU A 121 8.20 -2.39 4.44
N TRP A 122 7.34 -2.72 3.46
CA TRP A 122 5.89 -2.51 3.54
C TRP A 122 5.19 -3.44 4.54
N GLU A 123 5.64 -4.68 4.67
CA GLU A 123 5.07 -5.61 5.67
C GLU A 123 5.39 -5.19 7.11
N ASN A 124 6.50 -4.50 7.33
CA ASN A 124 6.91 -4.00 8.64
C ASN A 124 6.53 -2.53 8.89
N ASP A 125 5.90 -1.85 7.94
CA ASP A 125 5.52 -0.46 8.14
C ASP A 125 4.44 -0.35 9.22
N PHE A 126 4.75 0.42 10.26
CA PHE A 126 3.85 0.60 11.40
C PHE A 126 2.51 1.20 10.96
N GLU A 127 2.53 2.08 9.97
CA GLU A 127 1.32 2.76 9.47
C GLU A 127 0.35 1.79 8.80
N THR A 128 0.85 0.89 7.93
CA THR A 128 0.00 -0.07 7.20
C THR A 128 -0.57 -1.11 8.14
N ASN A 129 0.22 -1.60 9.09
CA ASN A 129 -0.23 -2.53 10.12
C ASN A 129 -1.21 -1.89 11.12
N LEU A 130 -0.99 -0.63 11.48
CA LEU A 130 -1.92 0.12 12.33
C LEU A 130 -3.26 0.31 11.63
N LEU A 131 -3.28 0.67 10.35
CA LEU A 131 -4.51 0.81 9.56
C LEU A 131 -5.27 -0.52 9.46
N ARG A 132 -4.57 -1.63 9.21
CA ARG A 132 -5.16 -2.97 9.20
C ARG A 132 -5.75 -3.33 10.57
N GLY A 133 -5.03 -3.03 11.66
CA GLY A 133 -5.49 -3.23 13.04
C GLY A 133 -6.74 -2.42 13.36
N MET A 134 -6.76 -1.13 13.01
CA MET A 134 -7.92 -0.25 13.21
C MET A 134 -9.14 -0.70 12.41
N THR A 135 -8.92 -1.19 11.18
CA THR A 135 -9.99 -1.75 10.33
C THR A 135 -10.60 -3.01 10.97
N ALA A 136 -9.77 -3.92 11.48
CA ALA A 136 -10.26 -5.11 12.17
C ALA A 136 -11.07 -4.77 13.43
N VAL A 137 -10.59 -3.82 14.24
CA VAL A 137 -11.28 -3.37 15.47
C VAL A 137 -12.61 -2.69 15.13
N THR A 138 -12.66 -1.83 14.12
CA THR A 138 -13.90 -1.14 13.71
C THR A 138 -14.96 -2.13 13.22
N VAL A 139 -14.58 -3.13 12.43
CA VAL A 139 -15.50 -4.19 12.00
C VAL A 139 -16.07 -4.97 13.20
N LEU A 140 -15.23 -5.27 14.20
CA LEU A 140 -15.66 -5.96 15.42
C LEU A 140 -16.65 -5.13 16.24
N VAL A 141 -16.38 -3.82 16.42
CA VAL A 141 -17.28 -2.90 17.13
C VAL A 141 -18.62 -2.78 16.41
N VAL A 142 -18.62 -2.67 15.08
CA VAL A 142 -19.86 -2.61 14.28
C VAL A 142 -20.65 -3.90 14.41
N ALA A 143 -19.99 -5.06 14.36
CA ALA A 143 -20.65 -6.35 14.54
C ALA A 143 -21.34 -6.46 15.92
N VAL A 144 -20.65 -6.05 16.99
CA VAL A 144 -21.22 -6.01 18.34
C VAL A 144 -22.42 -5.05 18.42
N ALA A 145 -22.32 -3.86 17.83
CA ALA A 145 -23.41 -2.89 17.80
C ALA A 145 -24.65 -3.44 17.08
N VAL A 146 -24.47 -4.11 15.94
CA VAL A 146 -25.56 -4.74 15.18
C VAL A 146 -26.22 -5.86 16.00
N ILE A 147 -25.43 -6.72 16.65
CA ILE A 147 -25.94 -7.79 17.51
C ILE A 147 -26.78 -7.22 18.65
N LEU A 148 -26.29 -6.19 19.34
CA LEU A 148 -27.02 -5.52 20.42
C LEU A 148 -28.33 -4.90 19.91
N LEU A 149 -28.33 -4.28 18.73
CA LEU A 149 -29.51 -3.70 18.11
C LEU A 149 -30.57 -4.77 17.84
N ILE A 150 -30.17 -5.93 17.30
CA ILE A 150 -31.06 -7.08 17.06
C ILE A 150 -31.68 -7.57 18.37
N ILE A 151 -30.89 -7.70 19.44
CA ILE A 151 -31.37 -8.14 20.76
C ILE A 151 -32.40 -7.16 21.32
N ILE A 152 -32.14 -5.85 21.25
CA ILE A 152 -33.05 -4.81 21.76
C ILE A 152 -34.37 -4.80 20.98
N VAL A 153 -34.32 -4.89 19.65
CA VAL A 153 -35.52 -4.93 18.81
C VAL A 153 -36.33 -6.19 19.09
N LYS A 154 -35.68 -7.36 19.20
CA LYS A 154 -36.35 -8.62 19.55
C LYS A 154 -37.00 -8.54 20.93
N ARG A 155 -36.31 -7.97 21.93
CA ARG A 155 -36.84 -7.79 23.29
C ARG A 155 -38.03 -6.83 23.32
N ARG A 156 -37.96 -5.69 22.62
CA ARG A 156 -39.11 -4.77 22.49
C ARG A 156 -40.31 -5.44 21.82
N ARG A 157 -40.08 -6.23 20.77
CA ARG A 157 -41.17 -6.94 20.08
C ARG A 157 -41.81 -7.98 20.99
N SER A 158 -41.02 -8.74 21.75
CA SER A 158 -41.51 -9.68 22.76
C SER A 158 -42.35 -9.00 23.84
N HIS A 159 -41.91 -7.85 24.36
CA HIS A 159 -42.68 -7.08 25.34
C HIS A 159 -44.01 -6.59 24.78
N ARG A 160 -44.06 -6.12 23.53
CA ARG A 160 -45.34 -5.73 22.90
C ARG A 160 -46.30 -6.91 22.72
N PHE A 161 -45.81 -8.12 22.48
CA PHE A 161 -46.67 -9.30 22.41
C PHE A 161 -47.21 -9.69 23.78
N PHE A 162 -46.43 -9.53 24.85
CA PHE A 162 -46.88 -9.83 26.21
C PHE A 162 -47.93 -8.81 26.71
N ASP A 163 -47.73 -7.53 26.40
CA ASP A 163 -48.65 -6.42 26.76
C ASP A 163 -50.02 -6.54 26.05
N LEU A 164 -50.04 -7.16 24.85
CA LEU A 164 -51.28 -7.47 24.12
C LEU A 164 -52.04 -8.69 24.69
N GLU A 165 -51.36 -9.61 25.38
CA GLU A 165 -52.01 -10.76 26.01
C GLU A 165 -52.66 -10.37 27.36
N GLU A 166 -51.97 -9.53 28.16
CA GLU A 166 -52.49 -8.96 29.41
C GLU A 166 -53.75 -8.11 29.17
N SER A 167 -53.77 -7.31 28.10
CA SER A 167 -54.94 -6.50 27.72
C SER A 167 -56.11 -7.32 27.16
N ARG A 168 -55.88 -8.59 26.75
CA ARG A 168 -56.92 -9.50 26.29
C ARG A 168 -57.66 -10.18 27.46
N GLU A 169 -56.96 -10.45 28.57
CA GLU A 169 -57.58 -11.00 29.78
C GLU A 169 -58.46 -9.97 30.51
N ASN A 170 -58.22 -8.67 30.31
CA ASN A 170 -59.02 -7.59 30.91
C ASN A 170 -60.28 -7.22 30.08
N SER A 171 -60.90 -8.20 29.43
CA SER A 171 -62.22 -8.01 28.79
C SER A 171 -63.31 -7.90 29.85
N PRO A 172 -64.25 -6.93 29.77
CA PRO A 172 -65.21 -6.69 30.84
C PRO A 172 -66.11 -7.91 31.06
N GLU A 173 -66.09 -8.42 32.29
CA GLU A 173 -67.01 -9.43 32.78
C GLU A 173 -68.46 -9.00 32.53
N ARG A 174 -69.24 -9.98 32.12
CA ARG A 174 -70.67 -9.94 31.84
C ARG A 174 -71.41 -9.36 33.07
N TYR A 175 -72.02 -8.18 32.91
CA TYR A 175 -72.83 -7.53 33.94
C TYR A 175 -74.02 -8.41 34.35
N THR A 176 -73.99 -8.97 35.56
CA THR A 176 -75.16 -9.56 36.24
C THR A 176 -75.60 -8.65 37.37
N PRO A 177 -76.79 -8.02 37.31
CA PRO A 177 -77.27 -7.18 38.39
C PRO A 177 -77.92 -8.06 39.46
N ASN A 178 -77.42 -8.01 40.69
CA ASN A 178 -78.23 -8.43 41.83
C ASN A 178 -78.02 -7.51 43.03
N ASN A 179 -79.14 -6.88 43.41
CA ASN A 179 -79.30 -5.95 44.52
C ASN A 179 -79.10 -6.65 45.88
N ARG A 180 -78.28 -6.07 46.77
CA ARG A 180 -78.66 -5.74 48.17
C ARG A 180 -77.54 -4.97 48.91
N PRO A 181 -77.89 -4.14 49.91
CA PRO A 181 -77.03 -3.07 50.42
C PRO A 181 -76.29 -3.45 51.70
N GLY A 182 -75.11 -2.88 51.91
CA GLY A 182 -74.52 -2.78 53.25
C GLY A 182 -73.01 -2.62 53.29
N VAL A 183 -72.62 -1.51 53.95
CA VAL A 183 -71.37 -1.27 54.69
C VAL A 183 -70.25 -0.53 53.96
N SER A 184 -69.88 0.56 54.63
CA SER A 184 -68.88 1.60 54.37
C SER A 184 -67.42 1.14 54.43
N SER A 185 -66.56 1.81 53.67
CA SER A 185 -65.39 2.50 54.22
C SER A 185 -64.78 3.44 53.19
N ASP A 186 -64.56 4.67 53.62
CA ASP A 186 -63.82 5.75 52.98
C ASP A 186 -62.44 5.31 52.45
N ILE A 187 -61.98 5.96 51.36
CA ILE A 187 -60.84 6.90 51.38
C ILE A 187 -60.49 7.28 49.93
N GLU A 188 -60.80 8.53 49.65
CA GLU A 188 -60.13 9.51 48.80
C GLU A 188 -58.77 9.10 48.18
N ASN A 189 -58.69 9.17 46.84
CA ASN A 189 -57.57 9.83 46.20
C ASN A 189 -57.95 10.31 44.80
N VAL A 190 -58.12 11.63 44.76
CA VAL A 190 -58.31 12.49 43.59
C VAL A 190 -57.11 12.33 42.65
N GLY A 191 -57.34 11.68 41.50
CA GLY A 191 -56.40 11.61 40.38
C GLY A 191 -56.86 12.52 39.26
N MET A 192 -56.10 13.60 39.05
CA MET A 192 -56.30 14.67 38.08
C MET A 192 -56.86 14.23 36.71
N ASP A 193 -57.87 14.96 36.28
CA ASP A 193 -58.52 14.90 34.98
C ASP A 193 -57.51 15.19 33.86
N ASN A 194 -57.07 14.18 33.12
CA ASN A 194 -56.58 14.41 31.77
C ASN A 194 -57.80 14.56 30.86
N ALA A 195 -58.14 15.81 30.57
CA ALA A 195 -59.12 16.18 29.57
C ALA A 195 -58.83 15.43 28.27
N VAL A 196 -59.71 14.48 27.94
CA VAL A 196 -59.82 13.84 26.64
C VAL A 196 -60.13 14.95 25.63
N PHE A 197 -59.09 15.50 25.01
CA PHE A 197 -59.23 16.17 23.73
C PHE A 197 -59.45 15.07 22.68
N ASP A 198 -60.72 14.73 22.46
CA ASP A 198 -61.17 14.02 21.27
C ASP A 198 -60.90 14.90 20.05
N ILE A 199 -59.69 14.84 19.52
CA ILE A 199 -59.37 15.43 18.22
C ILE A 199 -59.81 14.41 17.17
N ASP A 200 -61.09 14.52 16.78
CA ASP A 200 -61.70 13.82 15.63
C ASP A 200 -60.97 14.19 14.32
N PHE A 201 -59.84 13.52 14.07
CA PHE A 201 -59.00 13.64 12.88
C PHE A 201 -59.54 12.91 11.61
N PRO A 202 -60.85 12.97 11.31
CA PRO A 202 -61.29 12.91 9.90
C PRO A 202 -62.19 14.08 9.46
N LYS A 203 -62.59 15.00 10.34
CA LYS A 203 -63.49 16.11 9.98
C LYS A 203 -62.75 17.36 9.47
N VAL A 204 -61.55 17.64 9.96
CA VAL A 204 -60.77 18.84 9.57
C VAL A 204 -60.30 18.79 8.10
N PHE A 205 -59.96 17.59 7.59
CA PHE A 205 -59.55 17.42 6.19
C PHE A 205 -60.68 17.67 5.19
N LYS A 206 -61.93 17.36 5.56
CA LYS A 206 -63.09 17.62 4.68
C LYS A 206 -63.48 19.10 4.64
N GLN A 207 -63.13 19.86 5.67
CA GLN A 207 -63.46 21.29 5.75
C GLN A 207 -62.49 22.13 4.91
N MET A 208 -61.18 21.80 4.92
CA MET A 208 -60.19 22.48 4.08
C MET A 208 -60.38 22.19 2.57
N GLN A 209 -60.77 20.98 2.18
CA GLN A 209 -61.05 20.66 0.77
C GLN A 209 -62.32 21.36 0.24
N LYS A 210 -63.23 21.81 1.11
CA LYS A 210 -64.46 22.50 0.71
C LYS A 210 -64.26 24.01 0.54
N GLU A 211 -63.26 24.60 1.20
CA GLU A 211 -62.90 26.02 1.05
C GLU A 211 -61.95 26.31 -0.13
N GLN A 212 -61.23 25.29 -0.64
CA GLN A 212 -60.36 25.46 -1.82
C GLN A 212 -61.02 25.08 -3.15
N ALA A 213 -62.33 24.77 -3.15
CA ALA A 213 -63.08 24.35 -4.34
C ALA A 213 -64.36 25.18 -4.55
N MET A 214 -64.29 26.50 -4.36
CA MET A 214 -65.23 27.47 -4.92
C MET A 214 -64.43 28.61 -5.59
N PRO A 215 -64.86 29.09 -6.77
CA PRO A 215 -64.03 29.84 -7.71
C PRO A 215 -63.68 31.26 -7.27
#